data_AF-A0A3D4YHJ0-F1
#
_entry.id   AF-A0A3D4YHJ0-F1
#
_cell.length_a   1.000
_cell.length_b   1.000
_cell.length_c   1.000
_cell.angle_alpha   90.00
_cell.angle_beta   90.00
_cell.angle_gamma   90.00
#
_symmetry.space_group_name_H-M   'P 1'
#
loop_
_entity.id
_entity.type
_entity.pdbx_description
1 polymer ?
#
loop_
_entity_poly.entity_id
_entity_poly.type
_entity_poly.pdbx_seq_one_letter_code
_entity_poly.pdbx_strand_id
1 'polypeptide(L)'
;MEAANISAEEVDYVLPHQANLRILDAASKKLPIPAEKFLNNIRGTGNTSAASIAILLDEARKSGTIKAGQLLVMSAFGAGLTTGACTIKWSKD
;
A
#
# COMPACT_ATOMS: atom_id res chain seq x y z
N MET A 1 -7.20 9.47 3.16
CA MET A 1 -8.11 9.82 2.04
C MET A 1 -8.88 11.08 2.38
N GLU A 2 -9.71 11.10 3.42
CA GLU A 2 -10.40 12.33 3.88
C GLU A 2 -9.45 13.52 4.13
N ALA A 3 -8.39 13.31 4.92
CA ALA A 3 -7.38 14.35 5.19
C ALA A 3 -6.63 14.83 3.93
N ALA A 4 -6.63 14.04 2.86
CA ALA A 4 -6.03 14.39 1.57
C ALA A 4 -7.09 14.85 0.54
N ASN A 5 -8.37 14.92 0.93
CA ASN A 5 -9.52 15.24 0.07
C ASN A 5 -9.56 14.43 -1.23
N ILE A 6 -9.32 13.11 -1.13
CA ILE A 6 -9.38 12.18 -2.26
C ILE A 6 -10.45 11.12 -2.04
N SER A 7 -11.06 10.66 -3.12
CA SER A 7 -11.99 9.54 -3.14
C SER A 7 -11.28 8.20 -3.36
N ALA A 8 -12.00 7.09 -3.19
CA ALA A 8 -11.45 5.76 -3.37
C ALA A 8 -11.16 5.43 -4.84
N GLU A 9 -11.93 6.03 -5.76
CA GLU A 9 -11.83 5.84 -7.20
C GLU A 9 -10.54 6.43 -7.78
N GLU A 10 -10.03 7.49 -7.16
CA GLU A 10 -8.78 8.15 -7.54
C GLU A 10 -7.54 7.33 -7.18
N VAL A 11 -7.64 6.35 -6.28
CA VAL A 11 -6.48 5.57 -5.81
C VAL A 11 -6.07 4.57 -6.88
N ASP A 12 -4.82 4.65 -7.34
CA ASP A 12 -4.24 3.68 -8.28
C ASP A 12 -3.80 2.41 -7.55
N TYR A 13 -3.06 2.56 -6.44
CA TYR A 13 -2.57 1.43 -5.66
C TYR A 13 -2.57 1.69 -4.15
N VAL A 14 -2.81 0.63 -3.39
CA VAL A 14 -2.64 0.59 -1.94
C VAL A 14 -1.45 -0.30 -1.59
N LEU A 15 -0.52 0.23 -0.81
CA LEU A 15 0.67 -0.45 -0.32
C LEU A 15 0.59 -0.60 1.22
N PRO A 16 -0.07 -1.65 1.71
CA PRO A 16 -0.15 -1.92 3.14
C PRO A 16 1.16 -2.50 3.70
N HIS A 17 1.38 -2.37 5.01
CA HIS A 17 2.41 -3.13 5.73
C HIS A 17 2.17 -4.64 5.55
N GLN A 18 3.21 -5.36 5.16
CA GLN A 18 3.15 -6.79 4.83
C GLN A 18 3.18 -7.66 6.09
N ALA A 19 2.10 -7.61 6.90
CA ALA A 19 2.04 -8.28 8.19
C ALA A 19 1.71 -9.78 8.08
N ASN A 20 0.63 -10.10 7.37
CA ASN A 20 0.11 -11.45 7.12
C ASN A 20 -0.92 -11.36 5.98
N LEU A 21 -0.95 -12.34 5.08
CA LEU A 21 -1.92 -12.41 3.99
C LEU A 21 -3.38 -12.29 4.47
N ARG A 22 -3.76 -12.94 5.57
CA ARG A 22 -5.14 -12.85 6.11
C ARG A 22 -5.52 -11.43 6.52
N ILE A 23 -4.56 -10.66 7.04
CA ILE A 23 -4.80 -9.26 7.45
C ILE A 23 -4.93 -8.39 6.20
N LEU A 24 -4.08 -8.61 5.19
CA LEU A 24 -4.15 -7.92 3.90
C LEU A 24 -5.50 -8.17 3.21
N ASP A 25 -5.94 -9.42 3.15
CA ASP A 25 -7.25 -9.81 2.59
C ASP A 25 -8.43 -9.21 3.36
N ALA A 26 -8.31 -9.11 4.68
CA ALA A 26 -9.35 -8.48 5.50
C ALA A 26 -9.37 -6.95 5.30
N ALA A 27 -8.20 -6.32 5.13
CA ALA A 27 -8.09 -4.89 4.90
C ALA A 27 -8.64 -4.48 3.52
N SER A 28 -8.34 -5.26 2.46
CA SER A 28 -8.83 -4.96 1.11
C SER A 28 -10.36 -4.98 1.01
N LYS A 29 -11.03 -5.83 1.79
CA LYS A 29 -12.50 -5.91 1.85
C LYS A 29 -13.17 -4.76 2.59
N LYS A 30 -12.42 -3.95 3.36
CA LYS A 30 -12.97 -2.85 4.16
C LYS A 30 -13.06 -1.53 3.41
N LEU A 31 -12.33 -1.38 2.31
CA LEU A 31 -12.31 -0.16 1.52
C LEU A 31 -13.05 -0.40 0.20
N PRO A 32 -13.76 0.61 -0.35
CA PRO A 32 -14.38 0.53 -1.66
C PRO A 32 -13.33 0.69 -2.77
N ILE A 33 -12.22 -0.05 -2.67
CA ILE A 33 -11.12 -0.07 -3.63
C ILE A 33 -10.99 -1.52 -4.13
N PRO A 34 -10.91 -1.76 -5.46
CA PRO A 34 -10.74 -3.10 -6.00
C PRO A 34 -9.54 -3.83 -5.41
N ALA A 35 -9.69 -5.12 -5.11
CA ALA A 35 -8.69 -5.92 -4.41
C ALA A 35 -7.36 -6.01 -5.17
N GLU A 36 -7.41 -5.99 -6.50
CA GLU A 36 -6.24 -6.00 -7.39
C GLU A 36 -5.35 -4.74 -7.26
N LYS A 37 -5.88 -3.65 -6.70
CA LYS A 37 -5.10 -2.44 -6.39
C LYS A 37 -4.33 -2.56 -5.07
N PHE A 38 -4.56 -3.59 -4.27
CA PHE A 38 -3.80 -3.86 -3.04
C PHE A 38 -2.57 -4.69 -3.35
N LEU A 39 -1.44 -4.01 -3.45
CA LEU A 39 -0.18 -4.65 -3.76
C LEU A 39 0.32 -5.45 -2.54
N ASN A 40 0.88 -6.63 -2.80
CA ASN A 40 1.51 -7.45 -1.78
C ASN A 40 2.64 -8.29 -2.38
N ASN A 41 3.68 -8.52 -1.59
CA ASN A 41 4.81 -9.39 -1.92
C ASN A 41 5.17 -10.32 -0.76
N ILE A 42 4.29 -10.41 0.25
CA ILE A 42 4.53 -11.15 1.50
C ILE A 42 4.92 -12.62 1.28
N ARG A 43 4.49 -13.24 0.19
CA ARG A 43 4.90 -14.62 -0.16
C ARG A 43 6.39 -14.73 -0.49
N GLY A 44 6.98 -13.69 -1.06
CA GLY A 44 8.40 -13.63 -1.41
C GLY A 44 9.28 -13.05 -0.30
N THR A 45 8.78 -12.03 0.41
CA THR A 45 9.61 -11.25 1.37
C THR A 45 9.28 -11.50 2.83
N GLY A 46 8.12 -12.10 3.13
CA GLY A 46 7.61 -12.18 4.50
C GLY A 46 7.31 -10.81 5.11
N ASN A 47 7.19 -10.78 6.45
CA ASN A 47 7.06 -9.56 7.22
C ASN A 47 8.45 -8.99 7.55
N THR A 48 8.75 -7.81 7.01
CA THR A 48 10.02 -7.11 7.17
C THR A 48 9.89 -5.82 7.99
N SER A 49 8.84 -5.72 8.81
CA SER A 49 8.55 -4.58 9.69
C SER A 49 8.54 -3.25 8.91
N ALA A 50 9.36 -2.28 9.33
CA ALA A 50 9.47 -0.96 8.71
C ALA A 50 9.86 -1.01 7.22
N ALA A 51 10.56 -2.05 6.77
CA ALA A 51 11.00 -2.17 5.38
C ALA A 51 9.91 -2.67 4.42
N SER A 52 8.78 -3.18 4.92
CA SER A 52 7.80 -3.89 4.09
C SER A 52 7.20 -3.05 2.98
N ILE A 53 6.83 -1.80 3.27
CA ILE A 53 6.26 -0.90 2.27
C ILE A 53 7.32 -0.46 1.26
N ALA A 54 8.55 -0.21 1.71
CA ALA A 54 9.64 0.25 0.85
C ALA A 54 10.08 -0.83 -0.14
N ILE A 55 10.19 -2.09 0.30
CA ILE A 55 10.53 -3.22 -0.58
C ILE A 55 9.44 -3.42 -1.63
N LEU A 56 8.16 -3.44 -1.21
CA LEU A 56 7.03 -3.56 -2.13
C LEU A 56 6.98 -2.42 -3.16
N LEU A 57 7.22 -1.19 -2.72
CA LEU A 57 7.26 -0.02 -3.58
C LEU A 57 8.38 -0.10 -4.63
N ASP A 58 9.59 -0.51 -4.23
CA ASP A 58 10.71 -0.66 -5.17
C ASP A 58 10.45 -1.76 -6.20
N GLU A 59 9.90 -2.90 -5.78
CA GLU A 59 9.52 -3.99 -6.68
C GLU A 59 8.44 -3.55 -7.69
N ALA A 60 7.37 -2.91 -7.20
CA ALA A 60 6.27 -2.45 -8.04
C ALA A 60 6.69 -1.32 -9.02
N ARG A 61 7.66 -0.49 -8.63
CA ARG A 61 8.28 0.48 -9.54
C ARG A 61 9.12 -0.23 -10.60
N LYS A 62 9.98 -1.17 -10.21
CA LYS A 62 10.86 -1.91 -11.13
C LYS A 62 10.08 -2.78 -12.12
N SER A 63 8.92 -3.31 -11.74
CA SER A 63 8.02 -4.06 -12.63
C SER A 63 7.21 -3.17 -13.59
N GLY A 64 7.25 -1.85 -13.43
CA GLY A 64 6.43 -0.91 -14.18
C GLY A 64 4.95 -0.91 -13.78
N THR A 65 4.61 -1.52 -12.64
CA THR A 65 3.27 -1.44 -12.04
C THR A 65 2.98 -0.02 -11.56
N ILE A 66 3.91 0.56 -10.80
CA ILE A 66 3.84 1.96 -10.35
C ILE A 66 4.56 2.86 -11.36
N LYS A 67 3.88 3.94 -11.78
CA LYS A 67 4.35 4.93 -12.75
C LYS A 67 4.10 6.35 -12.24
N ALA A 68 4.84 7.32 -12.77
CA ALA A 68 4.63 8.72 -12.47
C ALA A 68 3.17 9.16 -12.75
N GLY A 69 2.65 10.04 -11.90
CA GLY A 69 1.28 10.55 -11.93
C GLY A 69 0.30 9.76 -11.06
N GLN A 70 0.61 8.51 -10.70
CA GLN A 70 -0.31 7.65 -9.95
C GLN A 70 -0.45 8.05 -8.47
N LEU A 71 -1.65 7.85 -7.94
CA LEU A 71 -1.99 8.11 -6.55
C LEU A 71 -1.86 6.85 -5.70
N LEU A 72 -0.89 6.88 -4.79
CA LEU A 72 -0.56 5.77 -3.89
C LEU A 72 -1.09 6.04 -2.49
N VAL A 73 -1.68 5.01 -1.88
CA VAL A 73 -2.05 5.02 -0.46
C VAL A 73 -1.24 3.98 0.29
N MET A 74 -0.54 4.40 1.33
CA MET A 74 0.24 3.53 2.20
C MET A 74 -0.40 3.46 3.57
N SER A 75 -0.36 2.29 4.21
CA SER A 75 -0.85 2.12 5.58
C SER A 75 -0.01 1.12 6.35
N ALA A 76 0.25 1.42 7.62
CA ALA A 76 1.02 0.57 8.50
C ALA A 76 0.40 0.51 9.90
N PHE A 77 0.61 -0.62 10.56
CA PHE A 77 0.32 -0.83 11.97
C PHE A 77 1.43 -1.69 12.58
N GLY A 78 1.69 -1.56 13.87
CA GLY A 78 2.76 -2.31 14.51
C GLY A 78 2.79 -2.15 16.03
N ALA A 79 3.86 -2.68 16.64
CA ALA A 79 4.06 -2.66 18.08
C ALA A 79 4.02 -1.22 18.65
N GLY A 80 3.39 -1.08 19.82
CA GLY A 80 3.02 0.19 20.42
C GLY A 80 1.77 0.07 21.30
N LEU A 81 0.55 0.06 20.76
CA LEU A 81 0.16 -0.01 19.35
C LEU A 81 0.32 1.32 18.62
N THR A 82 0.90 1.26 17.41
CA THR A 82 1.13 2.42 16.54
C THR A 82 0.50 2.17 15.18
N THR A 83 -0.11 3.19 14.59
CA THR A 83 -0.65 3.14 13.23
C THR A 83 -0.31 4.41 12.46
N GLY A 84 -0.32 4.32 11.14
CA GLY A 84 -0.08 5.46 10.27
C GLY A 84 -0.54 5.18 8.85
N ALA A 85 -0.91 6.24 8.13
CA ALA A 85 -1.24 6.17 6.72
C ALA A 85 -0.70 7.41 6.01
N CYS A 86 -0.40 7.26 4.72
CA CYS A 86 0.10 8.34 3.88
C CYS A 86 -0.51 8.22 2.48
N THR A 87 -0.78 9.37 1.86
CA THR A 87 -1.19 9.46 0.47
C THR A 87 -0.11 10.22 -0.28
N ILE A 88 0.38 9.66 -1.39
CA ILE A 88 1.43 10.28 -2.21
C ILE A 88 1.02 10.21 -3.68
N LYS A 89 1.13 11.34 -4.38
CA LYS A 89 1.15 11.34 -5.84
C LYS A 89 2.57 11.02 -6.30
N TRP A 90 2.77 9.86 -6.91
CA TRP A 90 4.08 9.40 -7.33
C TRP A 90 4.59 10.25 -8.49
N SER A 91 5.81 10.77 -8.38
CA SER A 91 6.38 11.72 -9.37
C SER A 91 7.71 11.25 -9.97
N LYS A 92 8.18 10.06 -9.61
CA LYS A 92 9.50 9.56 -10.03
C LYS A 92 9.35 8.61 -11.21
N ASP A 93 10.19 8.79 -12.21
CA ASP A 93 10.31 7.92 -13.40
C ASP A 93 10.90 6.54 -13.06
#